data_AF-A0A0B3SVX8-F1
#
_entry.id   AF-A0A0B3SVX8-F1
#
_cell.length_a   1.000
_cell.length_b   1.000
_cell.length_c   1.000
_cell.angle_alpha   90.00
_cell.angle_beta   90.00
_cell.angle_gamma   90.00
#
_symmetry.space_group_name_H-M   'P 1'
#
loop_
_entity.id
_entity.type
_entity.pdbx_description
1 polymer ?
#
loop_
_entity_poly.entity_id
_entity_poly.type
_entity_poly.pdbx_seq_one_letter_code
_entity_poly.pdbx_strand_id
1 'polypeptide(L)'
;MTETLTRTLRSTRDLRMPPGLTQGIPFCEVTDGAQVERIDAASMDILENVGVLFRDPVALADWKTAGARVEGEMVYPDRGLIRDLIATIPTDFTYSARNPADNLRLGEPHSIFVPMTGAPYLRDLNDVRRIPTLDDLAMFHKLAHMEPSQHSSAHHIVEPCDHPISQRHLRITYSSMKHSDKTFMGMTTSPKNAEDVMEMCAILFGEDFMEQNPVTTGNGNSPLVWDETTLGAMRAFCRRNQPVLCSSFVLGGANTPASVLATVAQLNAEALSALAYTQIIRRGCPEPGALTDNSPSGPALAGGSSLHSSKSTIGSKGSWKISLNKRTPARSWNPKVAALEAFLAAGESGFVAGQVYTVDLDRMAKLSLPQ
;
A
#
# COMPACT_ATOMS: atom_id res chain seq x y z
N MET A 1 -12.91 16.30 46.05
CA MET A 1 -12.93 15.66 44.71
C MET A 1 -11.52 15.21 44.43
N THR A 2 -11.30 13.94 44.71
CA THR A 2 -10.18 13.49 45.54
C THR A 2 -9.65 12.22 44.88
N GLU A 3 -8.33 12.06 44.84
CA GLU A 3 -7.50 10.87 44.53
C GLU A 3 -8.14 9.65 43.86
N THR A 4 -9.25 9.14 44.41
CA THR A 4 -10.17 8.16 43.82
C THR A 4 -10.61 8.49 42.39
N LEU A 5 -10.98 9.74 42.07
CA LEU A 5 -11.36 10.13 40.69
C LEU A 5 -10.17 10.02 39.72
N THR A 6 -8.98 10.40 40.16
CA THR A 6 -7.73 10.31 39.40
C THR A 6 -7.29 8.85 39.21
N ARG A 7 -7.54 7.99 40.21
CA ARG A 7 -7.32 6.54 40.13
C ARG A 7 -8.30 5.87 39.17
N THR A 8 -9.58 6.24 39.23
CA THR A 8 -10.61 5.76 38.31
C THR A 8 -10.30 6.16 36.88
N LEU A 9 -9.93 7.42 36.62
CA LEU A 9 -9.51 7.89 35.29
C LEU A 9 -8.25 7.18 34.75
N ARG A 10 -7.29 6.81 35.62
CA ARG A 10 -6.12 6.01 35.23
C ARG A 10 -6.45 4.54 34.97
N SER A 11 -7.53 4.02 35.54
CA SER A 11 -7.99 2.64 35.33
C SER A 11 -8.97 2.49 34.17
N THR A 12 -9.60 3.57 33.72
CA THR A 12 -10.48 3.55 32.55
C THR A 12 -9.65 3.44 31.29
N ARG A 13 -9.67 2.27 30.64
CA ARG A 13 -9.11 2.10 29.30
C ARG A 13 -10.00 2.82 28.29
N ASP A 14 -9.51 3.90 27.71
CA ASP A 14 -10.11 4.49 26.52
C ASP A 14 -9.74 3.62 25.32
N LEU A 15 -10.73 2.93 24.77
CA LEU A 15 -10.57 2.05 23.61
C LEU A 15 -10.98 2.75 22.30
N ARG A 16 -11.28 4.06 22.34
CA ARG A 16 -11.63 4.81 21.14
C ARG A 16 -10.41 4.92 20.24
N MET A 17 -10.62 4.65 18.96
CA MET A 17 -9.63 4.90 17.93
C MET A 17 -9.36 6.41 17.86
N PRO A 18 -8.10 6.87 17.93
CA PRO A 18 -7.77 8.26 17.67
C PRO A 18 -7.99 8.58 16.17
N PRO A 19 -8.07 9.86 15.79
CA PRO A 19 -8.03 10.23 14.39
C PRO A 19 -6.72 9.76 13.74
N GLY A 20 -6.71 9.68 12.41
CA GLY A 20 -5.49 9.43 11.65
C GLY A 20 -4.34 10.35 12.08
N LEU A 21 -3.12 9.82 12.03
CA LEU A 21 -1.94 10.54 12.49
C LEU A 21 -1.69 11.75 11.60
N THR A 22 -1.35 12.89 12.22
CA THR A 22 -0.86 14.07 11.50
C THR A 22 0.63 14.21 11.84
N GLN A 23 1.48 14.17 10.83
CA GLN A 23 2.92 14.23 11.05
C GLN A 23 3.35 15.61 11.57
N GLY A 24 3.79 15.65 12.84
CA GLY A 24 4.31 16.85 13.49
C GLY A 24 5.84 16.91 13.60
N ILE A 25 6.54 15.88 13.13
CA ILE A 25 8.01 15.78 13.20
C ILE A 25 8.64 15.99 11.82
N PRO A 26 9.85 16.58 11.76
CA PRO A 26 10.58 16.71 10.51
C PRO A 26 10.85 15.35 9.87
N PHE A 27 10.78 15.36 8.56
CA PHE A 27 11.25 14.32 7.68
C PHE A 27 12.79 14.18 7.78
N CYS A 28 13.30 12.95 7.90
CA CYS A 28 14.73 12.67 7.96
C CYS A 28 15.28 12.43 6.56
N GLU A 29 15.96 13.43 6.01
CA GLU A 29 16.42 13.40 4.63
C GLU A 29 17.65 12.49 4.46
N VAL A 30 17.57 11.47 3.59
CA VAL A 30 18.70 10.56 3.29
C VAL A 30 19.41 10.90 1.98
N THR A 31 18.76 11.69 1.12
CA THR A 31 19.31 12.19 -0.15
C THR A 31 18.99 13.66 -0.34
N ASP A 32 19.85 14.38 -1.06
CA ASP A 32 19.63 15.76 -1.48
C ASP A 32 18.77 15.85 -2.76
N GLY A 33 18.40 17.08 -3.16
CA GLY A 33 17.55 17.31 -4.32
C GLY A 33 18.17 16.89 -5.65
N ALA A 34 19.47 17.11 -5.83
CA ALA A 34 20.16 16.68 -7.04
C ALA A 34 20.25 15.15 -7.15
N GLN A 35 20.33 14.44 -6.02
CA GLN A 35 20.23 12.98 -5.97
C GLN A 35 18.83 12.50 -6.34
N VAL A 36 17.79 13.17 -5.84
CA VAL A 36 16.40 12.89 -6.20
C VAL A 36 16.15 13.07 -7.70
N GLU A 37 16.56 14.20 -8.27
CA GLU A 37 16.42 14.46 -9.71
C GLU A 37 17.10 13.40 -10.57
N ARG A 38 18.26 12.89 -10.14
CA ARG A 38 18.96 11.81 -10.85
C ARG A 38 18.20 10.49 -10.80
N ILE A 39 17.61 10.14 -9.66
CA ILE A 39 16.80 8.93 -9.51
C ILE A 39 15.54 9.04 -10.36
N ASP A 40 14.87 10.20 -10.32
CA ASP A 40 13.69 10.48 -11.12
C ASP A 40 13.99 10.40 -12.63
N ALA A 41 15.08 11.03 -13.08
CA ALA A 41 15.52 10.94 -14.47
C ALA A 41 15.87 9.51 -14.89
N ALA A 42 16.53 8.73 -14.03
CA ALA A 42 16.81 7.32 -14.29
C ALA A 42 15.53 6.48 -14.35
N SER A 43 14.52 6.80 -13.53
CA SER A 43 13.21 6.14 -13.56
C SER A 43 12.47 6.41 -14.87
N MET A 44 12.51 7.66 -15.35
CA MET A 44 11.96 8.03 -16.66
C MET A 44 12.70 7.32 -17.81
N ASP A 45 14.04 7.23 -17.73
CA ASP A 45 14.85 6.52 -18.72
C ASP A 45 14.48 5.03 -18.81
N ILE A 46 14.23 4.38 -17.67
CA ILE A 46 13.71 3.01 -17.61
C ILE A 46 12.36 2.93 -18.35
N LEU A 47 11.41 3.81 -18.06
CA LEU A 47 10.10 3.79 -18.71
C LEU A 47 10.17 4.00 -20.23
N GLU A 48 11.01 4.93 -20.68
CA GLU A 48 11.12 5.31 -22.09
C GLU A 48 11.90 4.28 -22.94
N ASN A 49 13.00 3.75 -22.39
CA ASN A 49 13.98 2.96 -23.13
C ASN A 49 13.95 1.46 -22.82
N VAL A 50 13.61 1.08 -21.57
CA VAL A 50 13.50 -0.34 -21.17
C VAL A 50 12.04 -0.81 -21.26
N GLY A 51 11.10 0.03 -20.82
CA GLY A 51 9.67 -0.26 -20.78
C GLY A 51 9.26 -1.10 -19.56
N VAL A 52 7.95 -1.32 -19.44
CA VAL A 52 7.32 -2.15 -18.41
C VAL A 52 6.39 -3.16 -19.07
N LEU A 53 6.38 -4.40 -18.59
CA LEU A 53 5.50 -5.44 -19.12
C LEU A 53 4.09 -5.29 -18.56
N PHE A 54 3.11 -5.22 -19.45
CA PHE A 54 1.68 -5.28 -19.13
C PHE A 54 1.09 -6.52 -19.80
N ARG A 55 0.95 -7.61 -19.04
CA ARG A 55 0.43 -8.90 -19.53
C ARG A 55 -1.09 -8.95 -19.47
N ASP A 56 -1.71 -8.05 -20.21
CA ASP A 56 -3.17 -7.95 -20.28
C ASP A 56 -3.56 -7.21 -21.56
N PRO A 57 -4.31 -7.85 -22.48
CA PRO A 57 -4.68 -7.23 -23.76
C PRO A 57 -5.46 -5.91 -23.60
N VAL A 58 -6.25 -5.77 -22.53
CA VAL A 58 -7.02 -4.56 -22.25
C VAL A 58 -6.08 -3.41 -21.88
N ALA A 59 -5.15 -3.61 -20.95
CA ALA A 59 -4.16 -2.62 -20.55
C ALA A 59 -3.26 -2.20 -21.71
N LEU A 60 -2.85 -3.15 -22.56
CA LEU A 60 -2.08 -2.83 -23.77
C LEU A 60 -2.87 -1.95 -24.76
N ALA A 61 -4.17 -2.20 -24.90
CA ALA A 61 -5.05 -1.36 -25.72
C ALA A 61 -5.25 0.03 -25.09
N ASP A 62 -5.50 0.09 -23.79
CA ASP A 62 -5.64 1.33 -23.01
C ASP A 62 -4.39 2.22 -23.17
N TRP A 63 -3.20 1.65 -23.02
CA TRP A 63 -1.92 2.35 -23.19
C TRP A 63 -1.71 2.88 -24.62
N LYS A 64 -2.06 2.09 -25.64
CA LYS A 64 -2.01 2.54 -27.04
C LYS A 64 -2.95 3.72 -27.26
N THR A 65 -4.17 3.65 -26.74
CA THR A 65 -5.14 4.75 -26.82
C THR A 65 -4.67 6.00 -26.07
N ALA A 66 -3.98 5.83 -24.94
CA ALA A 66 -3.37 6.92 -24.19
C ALA A 66 -2.13 7.53 -24.88
N GLY A 67 -1.62 6.91 -25.96
CA GLY A 67 -0.52 7.42 -26.77
C GLY A 67 0.85 6.83 -26.46
N ALA A 68 0.94 5.82 -25.58
CA ALA A 68 2.20 5.13 -25.32
C ALA A 68 2.61 4.22 -26.50
N ARG A 69 3.92 4.07 -26.72
CA ARG A 69 4.46 3.07 -27.64
C ARG A 69 4.32 1.69 -27.00
N VAL A 70 3.73 0.73 -27.72
CA VAL A 70 3.52 -0.64 -27.24
C VAL A 70 4.02 -1.65 -28.27
N GLU A 71 4.93 -2.53 -27.83
CA GLU A 71 5.55 -3.56 -28.65
C GLU A 71 5.38 -4.93 -27.99
N GLY A 72 4.53 -5.79 -28.57
CA GLY A 72 4.12 -7.04 -27.90
C GLY A 72 3.40 -6.74 -26.59
N GLU A 73 3.96 -7.23 -25.48
CA GLU A 73 3.47 -6.97 -24.11
C GLU A 73 4.23 -5.84 -23.40
N MET A 74 5.20 -5.21 -24.08
CA MET A 74 6.02 -4.15 -23.50
C MET A 74 5.42 -2.78 -23.79
N VAL A 75 5.28 -1.96 -22.75
CA VAL A 75 4.79 -0.58 -22.83
C VAL A 75 5.94 0.37 -22.53
N TYR A 76 6.11 1.38 -23.39
CA TYR A 76 7.12 2.42 -23.29
C TYR A 76 6.42 3.79 -23.20
N PRO A 77 5.94 4.18 -22.01
CA PRO A 77 5.30 5.47 -21.84
C PRO A 77 6.37 6.57 -21.78
N ASP A 78 6.16 7.67 -22.51
CA ASP A 78 7.06 8.81 -22.43
C ASP A 78 6.87 9.58 -21.11
N ARG A 79 7.91 10.29 -20.66
CA ARG A 79 7.84 11.06 -19.42
C ARG A 79 6.71 12.10 -19.42
N GLY A 80 6.37 12.71 -20.56
CA GLY A 80 5.29 13.69 -20.65
C GLY A 80 3.95 13.05 -20.31
N LEU A 81 3.64 11.93 -20.96
CA LEU A 81 2.44 11.14 -20.69
C LEU A 81 2.35 10.71 -19.22
N ILE A 82 3.43 10.17 -18.65
CA ILE A 82 3.46 9.77 -17.24
C ILE A 82 3.15 10.96 -16.32
N ARG A 83 3.81 12.11 -16.54
CA ARG A 83 3.63 13.30 -15.71
C ARG A 83 2.21 13.84 -15.80
N ASP A 84 1.63 13.86 -17.00
CA ASP A 84 0.28 14.36 -17.24
C ASP A 84 -0.78 13.48 -16.58
N LEU A 85 -0.58 12.15 -16.59
CA LEU A 85 -1.47 11.19 -15.94
C LEU A 85 -1.37 11.30 -14.42
N ILE A 86 -0.17 11.13 -13.83
CA ILE A 86 -0.04 11.11 -12.36
C ILE A 86 -0.42 12.44 -11.71
N ALA A 87 -0.37 13.55 -12.45
CA ALA A 87 -0.74 14.85 -11.92
C ALA A 87 -2.26 15.03 -11.75
N THR A 88 -3.06 14.08 -12.22
CA THR A 88 -4.52 14.05 -11.98
C THR A 88 -4.90 13.39 -10.67
N ILE A 89 -3.95 12.69 -10.04
CA ILE A 89 -4.16 12.03 -8.76
C ILE A 89 -4.43 13.10 -7.69
N PRO A 90 -5.55 13.01 -6.95
CA PRO A 90 -5.82 13.88 -5.82
C PRO A 90 -4.69 13.84 -4.79
N THR A 91 -4.29 15.00 -4.27
CA THR A 91 -3.24 15.11 -3.23
C THR A 91 -3.65 14.52 -1.88
N ASP A 92 -4.96 14.48 -1.65
CA ASP A 92 -5.58 13.94 -0.47
C ASP A 92 -6.99 13.45 -0.80
N PHE A 93 -7.47 12.53 0.01
CA PHE A 93 -8.85 12.09 0.00
C PHE A 93 -9.30 11.69 1.40
N THR A 94 -10.61 11.59 1.58
CA THR A 94 -11.18 11.00 2.80
C THR A 94 -11.51 9.55 2.52
N TYR A 95 -10.86 8.67 3.26
CA TYR A 95 -11.14 7.26 3.25
C TYR A 95 -12.31 6.96 4.19
N SER A 96 -13.42 6.53 3.62
CA SER A 96 -14.69 6.43 4.31
C SER A 96 -14.85 5.06 4.96
N ALA A 97 -15.06 5.08 6.28
CA ALA A 97 -15.38 3.91 7.06
C ALA A 97 -16.91 3.75 7.17
N ARG A 98 -17.38 2.56 7.53
CA ARG A 98 -18.83 2.31 7.71
C ARG A 98 -19.40 3.14 8.85
N ASN A 99 -18.61 3.34 9.91
CA ASN A 99 -18.88 4.34 10.92
C ASN A 99 -18.23 5.66 10.49
N PRO A 100 -19.00 6.72 10.17
CA PRO A 100 -18.43 7.98 9.69
C PRO A 100 -17.52 8.69 10.72
N ALA A 101 -17.62 8.35 12.01
CA ALA A 101 -16.71 8.84 13.05
C ALA A 101 -15.27 8.31 12.87
N ASP A 102 -15.11 7.21 12.15
CA ASP A 102 -13.84 6.53 11.87
C ASP A 102 -13.32 6.85 10.46
N ASN A 103 -13.87 7.87 9.78
CA ASN A 103 -13.36 8.35 8.51
C ASN A 103 -11.94 8.92 8.66
N LEU A 104 -11.06 8.61 7.71
CA LEU A 104 -9.64 8.93 7.79
C LEU A 104 -9.23 9.81 6.61
N ARG A 105 -8.47 10.87 6.89
CA ARG A 105 -7.80 11.64 5.84
C ARG A 105 -6.53 10.90 5.45
N LEU A 106 -6.37 10.66 4.15
CA LEU A 106 -5.14 10.12 3.56
C LEU A 106 -4.64 11.15 2.54
N GLY A 107 -3.34 11.39 2.52
CA GLY A 107 -2.81 12.65 1.98
C GLY A 107 -1.77 13.17 2.94
N GLU A 108 -0.62 13.66 2.51
CA GLU A 108 0.29 14.34 3.43
C GLU A 108 -0.45 15.49 4.14
N PRO A 109 -0.23 15.73 5.44
CA PRO A 109 0.71 15.06 6.36
C PRO A 109 0.08 13.87 7.12
N HIS A 110 -1.02 13.33 6.62
CA HIS A 110 -1.81 12.31 7.27
C HIS A 110 -1.34 10.89 6.97
N SER A 111 -1.35 10.05 8.00
CA SER A 111 -1.02 8.63 7.87
C SER A 111 -1.88 7.77 8.79
N ILE A 112 -2.01 6.50 8.41
CA ILE A 112 -2.79 5.52 9.16
C ILE A 112 -1.94 4.28 9.44
N PHE A 113 -2.36 3.51 10.43
CA PHE A 113 -1.80 2.19 10.74
C PHE A 113 -2.78 1.10 10.33
N VAL A 114 -2.26 0.10 9.61
CA VAL A 114 -3.02 -1.04 9.09
C VAL A 114 -2.32 -2.34 9.53
N PRO A 115 -3.07 -3.37 9.96
CA PRO A 115 -2.51 -4.67 10.28
C PRO A 115 -1.73 -5.28 9.12
N MET A 116 -0.69 -6.06 9.44
CA MET A 116 0.02 -6.91 8.46
C MET A 116 -0.99 -7.79 7.70
N THR A 117 -0.76 -8.06 6.42
CA THR A 117 -1.63 -8.88 5.58
C THR A 117 -0.86 -10.02 4.92
N GLY A 118 -1.55 -11.09 4.53
CA GLY A 118 -0.94 -12.16 3.72
C GLY A 118 -0.29 -13.32 4.46
N ALA A 119 -0.39 -13.44 5.79
CA ALA A 119 0.29 -14.52 6.50
C ALA A 119 -0.34 -15.90 6.21
N PRO A 120 0.41 -16.88 5.64
CA PRO A 120 -0.12 -18.21 5.36
C PRO A 120 -0.19 -19.12 6.60
N TYR A 121 0.44 -18.69 7.71
CA TYR A 121 0.44 -19.42 8.97
C TYR A 121 0.25 -18.43 10.12
N LEU A 122 -0.47 -18.87 11.15
CA LEU A 122 -0.53 -18.19 12.43
C LEU A 122 0.30 -18.96 13.47
N ARG A 123 0.67 -18.25 14.53
CA ARG A 123 1.26 -18.81 15.74
C ARG A 123 0.35 -18.44 16.90
N ASP A 124 -0.19 -19.42 17.59
CA ASP A 124 -1.15 -19.19 18.65
C ASP A 124 -0.48 -18.85 19.99
N LEU A 125 -1.28 -18.66 21.04
CA LEU A 125 -0.81 -18.30 22.39
C LEU A 125 0.02 -19.41 23.06
N ASN A 126 -0.03 -20.65 22.54
CA ASN A 126 0.77 -21.77 23.01
C ASN A 126 2.03 -21.98 22.15
N ASP A 127 2.38 -20.98 21.35
CA ASP A 127 3.53 -20.99 20.43
C ASP A 127 3.41 -22.04 19.29
N VAL A 128 2.20 -22.49 18.97
CA VAL A 128 1.98 -23.50 17.93
C VAL A 128 1.76 -22.82 16.58
N ARG A 129 2.64 -23.12 15.61
CA ARG A 129 2.48 -22.70 14.22
C ARG A 129 1.49 -23.61 13.50
N ARG A 130 0.40 -23.05 12.99
CA ARG A 130 -0.64 -23.81 12.26
C ARG A 130 -1.28 -23.03 11.13
N ILE A 131 -2.02 -23.76 10.30
CA ILE A 131 -2.82 -23.19 9.22
C ILE A 131 -4.04 -22.45 9.82
N PRO A 132 -4.32 -21.20 9.39
CA PRO A 132 -5.46 -20.42 9.87
C PRO A 132 -6.81 -20.90 9.32
N THR A 133 -7.87 -20.64 10.07
CA THR A 133 -9.28 -20.77 9.67
C THR A 133 -9.94 -19.39 9.50
N LEU A 134 -11.18 -19.36 9.00
CA LEU A 134 -11.95 -18.12 8.94
C LEU A 134 -12.24 -17.53 10.33
N ASP A 135 -12.40 -18.39 11.34
CA ASP A 135 -12.58 -17.96 12.73
C ASP A 135 -11.33 -17.29 13.30
N ASP A 136 -10.13 -17.78 12.93
CA ASP A 136 -8.88 -17.12 13.28
C ASP A 136 -8.79 -15.73 12.65
N LEU A 137 -9.14 -15.61 11.36
CA LEU A 137 -9.20 -14.31 10.70
C LEU A 137 -10.20 -13.37 11.38
N ALA A 138 -11.40 -13.86 11.71
CA ALA A 138 -12.40 -13.09 12.43
C ALA A 138 -11.90 -12.62 13.81
N MET A 139 -11.11 -13.44 14.50
CA MET A 139 -10.46 -13.06 15.75
C MET A 139 -9.45 -11.93 15.54
N PHE A 140 -8.61 -12.00 14.51
CA PHE A 140 -7.70 -10.90 14.17
C PHE A 140 -8.42 -9.59 13.78
N HIS A 141 -9.54 -9.67 13.06
CA HIS A 141 -10.35 -8.47 12.78
C HIS A 141 -10.93 -7.83 14.04
N LYS A 142 -11.41 -8.64 14.99
CA LYS A 142 -11.86 -8.14 16.31
C LYS A 142 -10.72 -7.50 17.08
N LEU A 143 -9.52 -8.10 17.05
CA LEU A 143 -8.33 -7.51 17.68
C LEU A 143 -7.95 -6.18 17.03
N ALA A 144 -7.96 -6.08 15.70
CA ALA A 144 -7.68 -4.84 14.98
C ALA A 144 -8.75 -3.75 15.27
N HIS A 145 -10.01 -4.14 15.42
CA HIS A 145 -11.08 -3.24 15.85
C HIS A 145 -10.86 -2.74 17.29
N MET A 146 -10.50 -3.63 18.22
CA MET A 146 -10.25 -3.30 19.62
C MET A 146 -8.97 -2.49 19.85
N GLU A 147 -7.95 -2.64 19.01
CA GLU A 147 -6.67 -1.93 19.13
C GLU A 147 -6.83 -0.46 18.74
N PRO A 148 -6.72 0.49 19.70
CA PRO A 148 -6.94 1.91 19.40
C PRO A 148 -5.97 2.43 18.36
N SER A 149 -4.72 1.94 18.36
CA SER A 149 -3.69 2.44 17.45
C SER A 149 -3.81 1.90 16.01
N GLN A 150 -4.75 0.98 15.72
CA GLN A 150 -5.00 0.47 14.38
C GLN A 150 -6.21 1.18 13.77
N HIS A 151 -6.05 1.72 12.56
CA HIS A 151 -7.10 2.50 11.90
C HIS A 151 -7.87 1.69 10.83
N SER A 152 -7.45 0.45 10.63
CA SER A 152 -8.04 -0.46 9.65
C SER A 152 -8.09 -1.88 10.21
N SER A 153 -9.04 -2.66 9.71
CA SER A 153 -9.08 -4.11 9.92
C SER A 153 -8.33 -4.90 8.84
N ALA A 154 -7.82 -4.22 7.81
CA ALA A 154 -7.22 -4.81 6.60
C ALA A 154 -8.18 -5.79 5.88
N HIS A 155 -7.67 -6.68 5.04
CA HIS A 155 -8.41 -7.74 4.36
C HIS A 155 -8.14 -9.12 4.98
N HIS A 156 -7.10 -9.83 4.56
CA HIS A 156 -6.68 -11.08 5.22
C HIS A 156 -5.39 -10.84 6.00
N ILE A 157 -5.52 -10.69 7.33
CA ILE A 157 -4.35 -10.66 8.23
C ILE A 157 -3.65 -12.03 8.20
N VAL A 158 -4.45 -13.09 8.17
CA VAL A 158 -4.06 -14.48 7.98
C VAL A 158 -4.90 -15.09 6.87
N GLU A 159 -4.33 -15.98 6.06
CA GLU A 159 -5.03 -16.64 4.97
C GLU A 159 -5.89 -17.81 5.51
N PRO A 160 -7.24 -17.74 5.47
CA PRO A 160 -8.10 -18.78 6.02
C PRO A 160 -8.21 -19.96 5.06
N CYS A 161 -7.66 -21.13 5.41
CA CYS A 161 -7.55 -22.26 4.49
C CYS A 161 -8.67 -23.32 4.61
N ASP A 162 -9.68 -23.06 5.43
CA ASP A 162 -10.82 -23.94 5.73
C ASP A 162 -12.00 -23.79 4.74
N HIS A 163 -11.88 -22.93 3.73
CA HIS A 163 -12.91 -22.67 2.72
C HIS A 163 -12.36 -22.77 1.27
N PRO A 164 -13.20 -23.11 0.27
CA PRO A 164 -12.79 -23.15 -1.13
C PRO A 164 -12.23 -21.82 -1.63
N ILE A 165 -11.09 -21.87 -2.35
CA ILE A 165 -10.36 -20.68 -2.84
C ILE A 165 -11.27 -19.75 -3.67
N SER A 166 -12.13 -20.33 -4.51
CA SER A 166 -13.01 -19.59 -5.44
C SER A 166 -14.09 -18.73 -4.76
N GLN A 167 -14.35 -18.92 -3.46
CA GLN A 167 -15.40 -18.20 -2.72
C GLN A 167 -14.85 -17.51 -1.47
N ARG A 168 -13.57 -17.71 -1.18
CA ARG A 168 -12.94 -17.29 0.08
C ARG A 168 -12.88 -15.77 0.20
N HIS A 169 -12.71 -15.04 -0.91
CA HIS A 169 -12.69 -13.58 -0.92
C HIS A 169 -13.96 -12.97 -0.33
N LEU A 170 -15.13 -13.54 -0.66
CA LEU A 170 -16.42 -13.11 -0.12
C LEU A 170 -16.44 -13.23 1.41
N ARG A 171 -15.91 -14.33 1.95
CA ARG A 171 -15.87 -14.59 3.39
C ARG A 171 -14.87 -13.69 4.11
N ILE A 172 -13.70 -13.48 3.50
CA ILE A 172 -12.66 -12.57 4.03
C ILE A 172 -13.22 -11.15 4.11
N THR A 173 -13.73 -10.62 3.00
CA THR A 173 -14.28 -9.26 2.94
C THR A 173 -15.47 -9.10 3.88
N TYR A 174 -16.38 -10.07 3.93
CA TYR A 174 -17.49 -10.04 4.88
C TYR A 174 -17.01 -10.06 6.34
N SER A 175 -15.95 -10.81 6.65
CA SER A 175 -15.37 -10.85 7.99
C SER A 175 -14.89 -9.45 8.43
N SER A 176 -14.19 -8.72 7.56
CA SER A 176 -13.75 -7.34 7.85
C SER A 176 -14.95 -6.41 8.08
N MET A 177 -15.95 -6.47 7.20
CA MET A 177 -17.18 -5.65 7.29
C MET A 177 -18.03 -5.95 8.53
N LYS A 178 -18.07 -7.21 8.97
CA LYS A 178 -18.88 -7.68 10.10
C LYS A 178 -18.23 -7.39 11.45
N HIS A 179 -16.92 -7.55 11.53
CA HIS A 179 -16.19 -7.53 12.80
C HIS A 179 -15.48 -6.21 13.09
N SER A 180 -15.52 -5.26 12.16
CA SER A 180 -15.03 -3.91 12.35
C SER A 180 -15.94 -2.90 11.65
N ASP A 181 -15.97 -1.68 12.17
CA ASP A 181 -16.55 -0.49 11.54
C ASP A 181 -15.50 0.52 11.09
N LYS A 182 -14.21 0.26 11.38
CA LYS A 182 -13.03 0.95 10.81
C LYS A 182 -12.91 0.66 9.31
N THR A 183 -11.96 1.34 8.65
CA THR A 183 -11.63 1.05 7.25
C THR A 183 -11.17 -0.41 7.06
N PHE A 184 -11.26 -0.94 5.85
CA PHE A 184 -10.85 -2.30 5.50
C PHE A 184 -10.28 -2.34 4.08
N MET A 185 -9.65 -3.44 3.71
CA MET A 185 -9.11 -3.64 2.36
C MET A 185 -9.94 -4.67 1.59
N GLY A 186 -9.92 -4.56 0.27
CA GLY A 186 -10.60 -5.47 -0.63
C GLY A 186 -9.67 -6.55 -1.19
N MET A 187 -10.22 -7.72 -1.49
CA MET A 187 -9.48 -8.82 -2.10
C MET A 187 -9.29 -8.59 -3.61
N THR A 188 -8.06 -8.76 -4.08
CA THR A 188 -7.66 -8.57 -5.49
C THR A 188 -7.12 -9.83 -6.15
N THR A 189 -7.44 -11.02 -5.62
CA THR A 189 -6.90 -12.32 -6.07
C THR A 189 -7.39 -12.78 -7.44
N SER A 190 -8.40 -12.12 -8.01
CA SER A 190 -8.82 -12.26 -9.42
C SER A 190 -9.63 -11.02 -9.82
N PRO A 191 -9.80 -10.73 -11.13
CA PRO A 191 -10.68 -9.64 -11.58
C PRO A 191 -12.12 -9.83 -11.08
N LYS A 192 -12.63 -11.06 -11.15
CA LYS A 192 -13.97 -11.39 -10.66
C LYS A 192 -14.11 -11.20 -9.15
N ASN A 193 -13.08 -11.56 -8.38
CA ASN A 193 -13.08 -11.37 -6.94
C ASN A 193 -13.11 -9.88 -6.58
N ALA A 194 -12.38 -9.06 -7.33
CA ALA A 194 -12.40 -7.61 -7.17
C ALA A 194 -13.79 -7.01 -7.49
N GLU A 195 -14.43 -7.46 -8.57
CA GLU A 195 -15.81 -7.08 -8.90
C GLU A 195 -16.78 -7.45 -7.77
N ASP A 196 -16.71 -8.69 -7.26
CA ASP A 196 -17.55 -9.13 -6.15
C ASP A 196 -17.34 -8.28 -4.88
N VAL A 197 -16.10 -7.91 -4.58
CA VAL A 197 -15.79 -7.01 -3.46
C VAL A 197 -16.42 -5.63 -3.68
N MET A 198 -16.38 -5.10 -4.91
CA MET A 198 -17.04 -3.83 -5.22
C MET A 198 -18.56 -3.93 -5.06
N GLU A 199 -19.19 -5.04 -5.45
CA GLU A 199 -20.62 -5.29 -5.22
C GLU A 199 -20.95 -5.35 -3.72
N MET A 200 -20.11 -6.01 -2.92
CA MET A 200 -20.27 -6.03 -1.47
C MET A 200 -20.13 -4.63 -0.85
N CYS A 201 -19.22 -3.81 -1.36
CA CYS A 201 -19.08 -2.42 -0.94
C CYS A 201 -20.31 -1.59 -1.33
N ALA A 202 -20.88 -1.80 -2.51
CA ALA A 202 -22.09 -1.10 -2.98
C ALA A 202 -23.30 -1.43 -2.08
N ILE A 203 -23.42 -2.68 -1.62
CA ILE A 203 -24.44 -3.06 -0.62
C ILE A 203 -24.23 -2.33 0.70
N LEU A 204 -22.97 -2.17 1.14
CA LEU A 204 -22.64 -1.62 2.45
C LEU A 204 -22.74 -0.08 2.52
N PHE A 205 -22.29 0.61 1.47
CA PHE A 205 -22.15 2.06 1.43
C PHE A 205 -23.13 2.76 0.47
N GLY A 206 -23.70 2.03 -0.49
CA GLY A 206 -24.47 2.57 -1.59
C GLY A 206 -23.60 2.91 -2.81
N GLU A 207 -24.08 2.55 -4.01
CA GLU A 207 -23.36 2.76 -5.28
C GLU A 207 -23.08 4.26 -5.54
N ASP A 208 -24.08 5.11 -5.39
CA ASP A 208 -23.95 6.57 -5.59
C ASP A 208 -22.90 7.19 -4.64
N PHE A 209 -22.78 6.66 -3.42
CA PHE A 209 -21.79 7.15 -2.46
C PHE A 209 -20.37 6.79 -2.90
N MET A 210 -20.17 5.56 -3.37
CA MET A 210 -18.86 5.05 -3.80
C MET A 210 -18.30 5.80 -5.02
N GLU A 211 -19.16 6.32 -5.90
CA GLU A 211 -18.73 7.07 -7.08
C GLU A 211 -17.88 8.31 -6.74
N GLN A 212 -18.09 8.89 -5.55
CA GLN A 212 -17.40 10.09 -5.09
C GLN A 212 -16.52 9.85 -3.86
N ASN A 213 -16.73 8.74 -3.14
CA ASN A 213 -16.06 8.47 -1.87
C ASN A 213 -15.36 7.11 -1.90
N PRO A 214 -14.04 7.08 -1.72
CA PRO A 214 -13.30 5.86 -1.45
C PRO A 214 -13.77 5.22 -0.14
N VAL A 215 -14.15 3.95 -0.19
CA VAL A 215 -14.63 3.15 0.96
C VAL A 215 -13.79 1.89 1.19
N THR A 216 -13.08 1.44 0.17
CA THR A 216 -12.12 0.33 0.28
C THR A 216 -10.89 0.56 -0.59
N THR A 217 -9.84 -0.25 -0.42
CA THR A 217 -8.62 -0.20 -1.24
C THR A 217 -8.19 -1.61 -1.62
N GLY A 218 -7.75 -1.78 -2.86
CA GLY A 218 -7.16 -3.01 -3.36
C GLY A 218 -5.64 -3.05 -3.16
N ASN A 219 -5.00 -4.16 -3.52
CA ASN A 219 -3.55 -4.29 -3.60
C ASN A 219 -3.17 -4.85 -4.99
N GLY A 220 -2.15 -4.29 -5.64
CA GLY A 220 -1.54 -4.84 -6.84
C GLY A 220 -0.02 -4.93 -6.70
N ASN A 221 0.57 -6.07 -7.11
CA ASN A 221 2.00 -6.35 -6.94
C ASN A 221 2.77 -6.47 -8.27
N SER A 222 4.01 -5.97 -8.31
CA SER A 222 4.94 -6.04 -9.47
C SER A 222 6.40 -6.32 -9.03
N PRO A 223 7.20 -7.03 -9.83
CA PRO A 223 8.44 -6.42 -10.34
C PRO A 223 8.45 -6.31 -11.88
N LEU A 224 8.42 -5.08 -12.42
CA LEU A 224 8.33 -4.68 -13.85
C LEU A 224 7.30 -5.44 -14.71
N VAL A 225 6.41 -6.20 -14.07
CA VAL A 225 5.42 -7.04 -14.72
C VAL A 225 4.12 -6.82 -13.99
N TRP A 226 3.19 -6.20 -14.68
CA TRP A 226 1.79 -6.15 -14.27
C TRP A 226 1.05 -7.29 -14.97
N ASP A 227 0.62 -8.27 -14.19
CA ASP A 227 -0.10 -9.44 -14.70
C ASP A 227 -1.61 -9.17 -14.87
N GLU A 228 -2.28 -10.02 -15.66
CA GLU A 228 -3.72 -9.94 -15.95
C GLU A 228 -4.59 -9.93 -14.69
N THR A 229 -4.22 -10.71 -13.67
CA THR A 229 -5.00 -10.78 -12.42
C THR A 229 -4.93 -9.44 -11.68
N THR A 230 -3.73 -8.91 -11.52
CA THR A 230 -3.50 -7.62 -10.87
C THR A 230 -4.17 -6.47 -11.65
N LEU A 231 -3.97 -6.42 -12.97
CA LEU A 231 -4.51 -5.36 -13.82
C LEU A 231 -6.05 -5.41 -13.92
N GLY A 232 -6.62 -6.61 -14.02
CA GLY A 232 -8.08 -6.77 -14.03
C GLY A 232 -8.72 -6.41 -12.69
N ALA A 233 -8.09 -6.76 -11.58
CA ALA A 233 -8.54 -6.31 -10.25
C ALA A 233 -8.41 -4.79 -10.10
N MET A 234 -7.29 -4.20 -10.55
CA MET A 234 -7.08 -2.76 -10.54
C MET A 234 -8.18 -2.02 -11.32
N ARG A 235 -8.55 -2.52 -12.51
CA ARG A 235 -9.68 -1.98 -13.28
C ARG A 235 -11.00 -2.02 -12.53
N ALA A 236 -11.30 -3.10 -11.82
CA ALA A 236 -12.55 -3.20 -11.07
C ALA A 236 -12.65 -2.14 -9.95
N PHE A 237 -11.55 -1.88 -9.24
CA PHE A 237 -11.50 -0.86 -8.18
C PHE A 237 -11.49 0.56 -8.75
N CYS A 238 -10.55 0.87 -9.64
CA CYS A 238 -10.37 2.23 -10.16
C CYS A 238 -11.61 2.72 -10.94
N ARG A 239 -12.31 1.83 -11.68
CA ARG A 239 -13.57 2.20 -12.35
C ARG A 239 -14.65 2.68 -11.40
N ARG A 240 -14.64 2.22 -10.14
CA ARG A 240 -15.57 2.63 -9.07
C ARG A 240 -14.96 3.65 -8.10
N ASN A 241 -13.94 4.38 -8.54
CA ASN A 241 -13.25 5.41 -7.75
C ASN A 241 -12.61 4.87 -6.46
N GLN A 242 -12.27 3.58 -6.42
CA GLN A 242 -11.63 2.96 -5.27
C GLN A 242 -10.12 2.85 -5.50
N PRO A 243 -9.29 3.32 -4.55
CA PRO A 243 -7.83 3.32 -4.67
C PRO A 243 -7.23 1.91 -4.70
N VAL A 244 -6.09 1.74 -5.37
CA VAL A 244 -5.36 0.48 -5.37
C VAL A 244 -3.93 0.74 -4.90
N LEU A 245 -3.52 0.10 -3.81
CA LEU A 245 -2.14 0.13 -3.38
C LEU A 245 -1.27 -0.55 -4.44
N CYS A 246 -0.60 0.27 -5.25
CA CYS A 246 0.31 -0.16 -6.29
C CYS A 246 1.66 -0.45 -5.66
N SER A 247 1.86 -1.68 -5.17
CA SER A 247 3.10 -2.08 -4.52
C SER A 247 4.05 -2.83 -5.42
N SER A 248 5.28 -2.34 -5.57
CA SER A 248 6.33 -3.15 -6.17
C SER A 248 6.93 -4.05 -5.09
N PHE A 249 6.88 -5.37 -5.29
CA PHE A 249 7.50 -6.38 -4.43
C PHE A 249 8.90 -6.70 -4.95
N VAL A 250 9.90 -6.17 -4.26
CA VAL A 250 11.30 -6.30 -4.68
C VAL A 250 12.19 -6.95 -3.65
N LEU A 251 13.19 -7.64 -4.18
CA LEU A 251 14.26 -8.31 -3.47
C LEU A 251 15.57 -7.83 -4.09
N GLY A 252 16.23 -6.90 -3.41
CA GLY A 252 17.49 -6.32 -3.86
C GLY A 252 18.54 -7.39 -4.21
N GLY A 253 18.93 -7.47 -5.48
CA GLY A 253 19.89 -8.47 -5.98
C GLY A 253 19.27 -9.79 -6.45
N ALA A 254 17.94 -9.91 -6.47
CA ALA A 254 17.22 -11.03 -7.07
C ALA A 254 16.39 -10.59 -8.28
N ASN A 255 15.36 -9.75 -8.08
CA ASN A 255 14.51 -9.21 -9.14
C ASN A 255 14.75 -7.71 -9.43
N THR A 256 15.64 -7.08 -8.67
CA THR A 256 16.20 -5.75 -8.94
C THR A 256 17.73 -5.79 -8.85
N PRO A 257 18.45 -4.79 -9.37
CA PRO A 257 19.89 -4.70 -9.23
C PRO A 257 20.35 -4.76 -7.77
N ALA A 258 21.53 -5.33 -7.50
CA ALA A 258 22.10 -5.36 -6.15
C ALA A 258 22.43 -3.96 -5.58
N SER A 259 22.51 -2.94 -6.44
CA SER A 259 22.68 -1.54 -6.03
C SER A 259 21.38 -0.96 -5.50
N VAL A 260 21.43 -0.33 -4.32
CA VAL A 260 20.29 0.34 -3.69
C VAL A 260 19.71 1.41 -4.61
N LEU A 261 20.54 2.32 -5.14
CA LEU A 261 20.05 3.44 -5.97
C LEU A 261 19.40 2.96 -7.27
N ALA A 262 19.95 1.90 -7.87
CA ALA A 262 19.36 1.32 -9.08
C ALA A 262 18.03 0.59 -8.78
N THR A 263 17.94 -0.09 -7.62
CA THR A 263 16.67 -0.66 -7.14
C THR A 263 15.63 0.45 -6.94
N VAL A 264 15.99 1.58 -6.33
CA VAL A 264 15.06 2.71 -6.13
C VAL A 264 14.57 3.28 -7.46
N ALA A 265 15.45 3.43 -8.45
CA ALA A 265 15.04 3.91 -9.78
C ALA A 265 14.07 2.94 -10.48
N GLN A 266 14.33 1.64 -10.41
CA GLN A 266 13.42 0.62 -10.96
C GLN A 266 12.07 0.63 -10.24
N LEU A 267 12.08 0.62 -8.90
CA LEU A 267 10.88 0.70 -8.08
C LEU A 267 10.01 1.91 -8.42
N ASN A 268 10.65 3.06 -8.58
CA ASN A 268 9.95 4.29 -8.92
C ASN A 268 9.36 4.23 -10.33
N ALA A 269 10.07 3.67 -11.31
CA ALA A 269 9.53 3.44 -12.65
C ALA A 269 8.27 2.55 -12.60
N GLU A 270 8.32 1.44 -11.86
CA GLU A 270 7.19 0.54 -11.68
C GLU A 270 5.99 1.22 -11.04
N ALA A 271 6.21 1.91 -9.92
CA ALA A 271 5.20 2.69 -9.23
C ALA A 271 4.54 3.73 -10.15
N LEU A 272 5.35 4.51 -10.88
CA LEU A 272 4.85 5.54 -11.79
C LEU A 272 4.04 4.94 -12.94
N SER A 273 4.45 3.79 -13.49
CA SER A 273 3.69 3.11 -14.53
C SER A 273 2.31 2.64 -14.03
N ALA A 274 2.21 2.11 -12.82
CA ALA A 274 0.93 1.70 -12.25
C ALA A 274 0.05 2.88 -11.88
N LEU A 275 0.60 3.89 -11.20
CA LEU A 275 -0.12 5.12 -10.87
C LEU A 275 -0.66 5.80 -12.14
N ALA A 276 0.14 5.87 -13.21
CA ALA A 276 -0.32 6.40 -14.48
C ALA A 276 -1.44 5.53 -15.09
N TYR A 277 -1.33 4.20 -15.02
CA TYR A 277 -2.37 3.29 -15.52
C TYR A 277 -3.69 3.46 -14.75
N THR A 278 -3.69 3.69 -13.43
CA THR A 278 -4.94 3.95 -12.70
C THR A 278 -5.66 5.20 -13.20
N GLN A 279 -4.91 6.21 -13.64
CA GLN A 279 -5.45 7.44 -14.22
C GLN A 279 -5.91 7.27 -15.67
N ILE A 280 -5.39 6.28 -16.40
CA ILE A 280 -5.95 5.86 -17.70
C ILE A 280 -7.31 5.18 -17.49
N ILE A 281 -7.44 4.34 -16.46
CA ILE A 281 -8.70 3.65 -16.14
C ILE A 281 -9.77 4.67 -15.70
N ARG A 282 -9.43 5.55 -14.75
CA ARG A 282 -10.31 6.61 -14.26
C ARG A 282 -9.48 7.81 -13.82
N ARG A 283 -9.47 8.85 -14.64
CA ARG A 283 -8.79 10.11 -14.34
C ARG A 283 -9.34 10.72 -13.04
N GLY A 284 -8.45 11.02 -12.10
CA GLY A 284 -8.83 11.54 -10.78
C GLY A 284 -9.14 10.45 -9.74
N CYS A 285 -8.97 9.17 -10.09
CA CYS A 285 -9.05 8.09 -9.10
C CYS A 285 -8.00 8.37 -7.99
N PRO A 286 -8.41 8.37 -6.71
CA PRO A 286 -7.49 8.56 -5.60
C PRO A 286 -6.51 7.39 -5.54
N GLU A 287 -5.29 7.68 -5.08
CA GLU A 287 -4.30 6.66 -4.80
C GLU A 287 -3.70 6.93 -3.42
N PRO A 288 -3.47 5.92 -2.55
CA PRO A 288 -2.91 6.13 -1.22
C PRO A 288 -1.38 6.36 -1.24
N GLY A 289 -0.79 6.40 -2.44
CA GLY A 289 0.66 6.39 -2.71
C GLY A 289 1.11 4.99 -3.11
N ALA A 290 2.18 4.90 -3.89
CA ALA A 290 2.84 3.63 -4.15
C ALA A 290 3.53 3.16 -2.87
N LEU A 291 3.21 1.98 -2.37
CA LEU A 291 4.01 1.32 -1.33
C LEU A 291 5.10 0.50 -2.04
N THR A 292 6.24 0.23 -1.44
CA THR A 292 7.18 -0.75 -2.04
C THR A 292 7.62 -1.70 -0.96
N ASP A 293 7.27 -2.98 -1.04
CA ASP A 293 7.77 -3.97 -0.10
C ASP A 293 9.21 -4.35 -0.52
N ASN A 294 10.20 -4.05 0.31
CA ASN A 294 11.59 -4.45 0.10
C ASN A 294 12.03 -5.44 1.18
N SER A 295 12.09 -6.73 0.89
CA SER A 295 12.66 -7.69 1.85
C SER A 295 14.19 -7.71 1.79
N PRO A 296 14.89 -7.77 2.94
CA PRO A 296 16.36 -7.75 3.00
C PRO A 296 16.98 -8.97 2.30
N SER A 297 18.01 -8.74 1.49
CA SER A 297 18.74 -9.78 0.78
C SER A 297 19.77 -10.54 1.64
N GLY A 298 19.74 -11.87 1.52
CA GLY A 298 20.80 -12.80 1.90
C GLY A 298 21.45 -13.40 0.64
N PRO A 299 22.68 -13.96 0.72
CA PRO A 299 23.40 -14.47 -0.45
C PRO A 299 22.61 -15.59 -1.13
N ALA A 300 22.46 -15.48 -2.45
CA ALA A 300 21.64 -16.31 -3.35
C ALA A 300 22.04 -17.80 -3.47
N LEU A 301 22.80 -18.36 -2.52
CA LEU A 301 23.35 -19.72 -2.57
C LEU A 301 22.61 -20.76 -1.72
N ALA A 302 21.54 -20.38 -1.03
CA ALA A 302 20.60 -21.32 -0.44
C ALA A 302 19.19 -20.85 -0.78
N GLY A 303 18.39 -21.68 -1.44
CA GLY A 303 16.99 -21.42 -1.82
C GLY A 303 16.02 -21.28 -0.63
N GLY A 304 16.47 -20.69 0.47
CA GLY A 304 15.67 -20.22 1.59
C GLY A 304 16.15 -18.82 1.97
N SER A 305 15.20 -17.91 2.20
CA SER A 305 15.42 -16.53 2.65
C SER A 305 16.33 -16.54 3.90
N SER A 306 17.63 -16.32 3.70
CA SER A 306 18.66 -16.53 4.72
C SER A 306 18.98 -15.19 5.39
N LEU A 307 18.44 -15.02 6.59
CA LEU A 307 18.40 -13.77 7.40
C LEU A 307 19.69 -13.44 8.20
N HIS A 308 20.84 -14.05 7.90
CA HIS A 308 21.98 -14.08 8.86
C HIS A 308 23.32 -13.53 8.37
N SER A 309 23.37 -12.73 7.29
CA SER A 309 24.64 -12.09 6.90
C SER A 309 24.87 -10.80 7.69
N SER A 310 26.11 -10.50 8.08
CA SER A 310 26.49 -9.29 8.84
C SER A 310 26.32 -7.96 8.07
N LYS A 311 25.83 -8.02 6.82
CA LYS A 311 25.32 -6.87 6.03
C LYS A 311 23.78 -6.73 6.14
N SER A 312 23.14 -7.59 6.92
CA SER A 312 21.71 -7.90 6.95
C SER A 312 21.21 -7.92 8.41
N THR A 313 20.70 -6.81 8.94
CA THR A 313 20.16 -6.76 10.32
C THR A 313 18.66 -6.51 10.30
N ILE A 314 17.85 -7.38 9.68
CA ILE A 314 16.40 -7.16 9.61
C ILE A 314 15.68 -8.51 9.65
N GLY A 315 15.11 -8.84 10.81
CA GLY A 315 14.22 -9.97 11.04
C GLY A 315 12.76 -9.55 11.19
N SER A 316 11.90 -10.35 10.56
CA SER A 316 10.42 -10.46 10.47
C SER A 316 9.41 -9.63 11.30
N LYS A 317 8.24 -9.38 10.65
CA LYS A 317 6.83 -9.18 11.08
C LYS A 317 6.39 -7.82 11.68
N GLY A 318 5.48 -7.12 10.98
CA GLY A 318 4.61 -6.08 11.59
C GLY A 318 3.77 -5.24 10.61
N SER A 319 3.12 -4.20 11.15
CA SER A 319 2.03 -3.40 10.58
C SER A 319 2.47 -2.28 9.62
N TRP A 320 1.58 -1.94 8.67
CA TRP A 320 1.82 -0.99 7.58
C TRP A 320 1.50 0.44 7.97
N LYS A 321 2.25 1.40 7.39
CA LYS A 321 1.97 2.83 7.42
C LYS A 321 1.73 3.32 5.99
N ILE A 322 0.71 4.16 5.77
CA ILE A 322 0.38 4.74 4.45
C ILE A 322 0.47 6.27 4.55
N SER A 323 1.17 6.96 3.63
CA SER A 323 1.25 8.43 3.53
C SER A 323 1.52 8.86 2.07
N LEU A 324 0.84 9.93 1.62
CA LEU A 324 1.02 10.62 0.32
C LEU A 324 1.92 11.85 0.46
N ASN A 325 2.43 12.49 -0.63
CA ASN A 325 3.31 13.68 -0.57
C ASN A 325 2.93 14.86 -1.49
N LYS A 326 3.11 16.11 -1.00
CA LYS A 326 3.72 17.28 -1.69
C LYS A 326 3.74 18.55 -0.81
N ARG A 327 4.87 19.28 -0.77
CA ARG A 327 4.94 20.68 -0.27
C ARG A 327 5.55 21.63 -1.30
N THR A 328 4.77 22.57 -1.85
CA THR A 328 5.02 24.05 -1.87
C THR A 328 3.96 24.84 -2.68
N PRO A 329 3.71 26.14 -2.38
CA PRO A 329 2.54 26.90 -2.84
C PRO A 329 2.72 27.55 -4.23
N ALA A 330 1.67 27.48 -5.04
CA ALA A 330 1.28 28.36 -6.16
C ALA A 330 2.38 29.15 -6.91
N ARG A 331 3.04 28.50 -7.89
CA ARG A 331 3.35 28.97 -9.27
C ARG A 331 4.46 28.07 -9.83
N SER A 332 4.23 27.50 -11.01
CA SER A 332 4.99 26.41 -11.67
C SER A 332 4.65 25.00 -11.15
N TRP A 333 4.12 24.20 -12.06
CA TRP A 333 3.49 22.90 -11.82
C TRP A 333 4.52 21.82 -12.17
N ASN A 334 4.86 20.92 -11.23
CA ASN A 334 5.83 19.84 -11.47
C ASN A 334 5.40 18.58 -10.67
N PRO A 335 5.02 17.45 -11.31
CA PRO A 335 4.51 16.28 -10.60
C PRO A 335 5.65 15.33 -10.17
N LYS A 336 5.75 15.10 -8.86
CA LYS A 336 6.88 14.46 -8.16
C LYS A 336 6.32 13.45 -7.16
N VAL A 337 6.51 12.15 -7.39
CA VAL A 337 6.17 11.05 -6.46
C VAL A 337 7.15 9.90 -6.71
N ALA A 338 7.82 9.46 -5.65
CA ALA A 338 8.28 8.08 -5.49
C ALA A 338 8.01 7.71 -4.04
N ALA A 339 7.69 6.46 -3.75
CA ALA A 339 7.73 5.98 -2.40
C ALA A 339 8.53 4.68 -2.30
N LEU A 340 9.38 4.60 -1.28
CA LEU A 340 10.18 3.43 -0.94
C LEU A 340 9.67 2.94 0.44
N GLU A 341 9.71 1.65 0.73
CA GLU A 341 9.54 1.12 2.09
C GLU A 341 10.80 0.33 2.44
N ALA A 342 11.45 0.67 3.54
CA ALA A 342 12.58 -0.08 4.08
C ALA A 342 12.26 -0.49 5.52
N PHE A 343 12.36 -1.78 5.82
CA PHE A 343 12.14 -2.30 7.17
C PHE A 343 13.33 -1.96 8.08
N LEU A 344 13.10 -1.27 9.19
CA LEU A 344 14.08 -1.13 10.28
C LEU A 344 13.61 -1.96 11.49
N ALA A 345 14.49 -2.81 12.01
CA ALA A 345 14.22 -3.61 13.22
C ALA A 345 14.81 -2.94 14.47
N ALA A 346 14.01 -2.83 15.53
CA ALA A 346 14.49 -2.55 16.89
C ALA A 346 14.61 -3.89 17.64
N GLY A 347 15.78 -4.17 18.20
CA GLY A 347 16.19 -5.50 18.69
C GLY A 347 15.36 -6.11 19.83
N GLU A 348 14.44 -5.37 20.46
CA GLU A 348 13.70 -5.87 21.64
C GLU A 348 12.19 -5.58 21.63
N SER A 349 11.68 -4.66 20.79
CA SER A 349 10.31 -4.14 20.93
C SER A 349 9.25 -4.74 20.00
N GLY A 350 9.59 -5.68 19.11
CA GLY A 350 8.59 -6.39 18.29
C GLY A 350 7.74 -5.50 17.37
N PHE A 351 8.14 -4.24 17.15
CA PHE A 351 7.52 -3.33 16.20
C PHE A 351 8.31 -3.36 14.88
N VAL A 352 7.64 -3.76 13.79
CA VAL A 352 8.03 -3.35 12.44
C VAL A 352 7.15 -2.15 12.08
N ALA A 353 7.77 -0.99 11.95
CA ALA A 353 7.16 0.15 11.29
C ALA A 353 7.58 0.11 9.81
N GLY A 354 6.63 -0.13 8.93
CA GLY A 354 6.78 0.19 7.51
C GLY A 354 7.13 1.66 7.35
N GLN A 355 8.28 1.96 6.73
CA GLN A 355 8.74 3.34 6.54
C GLN A 355 8.45 3.79 5.11
N VAL A 356 7.33 4.46 4.88
CA VAL A 356 7.06 5.11 3.59
C VAL A 356 8.00 6.31 3.46
N TYR A 357 8.98 6.21 2.56
CA TYR A 357 9.71 7.34 2.03
C TYR A 357 8.82 7.98 0.97
N THR A 358 8.82 9.30 0.88
CA THR A 358 8.20 10.03 -0.23
C THR A 358 9.28 10.85 -0.93
N VAL A 359 9.23 10.94 -2.26
CA VAL A 359 10.15 11.73 -3.08
C VAL A 359 9.42 12.96 -3.60
N ASP A 360 9.61 14.09 -2.90
CA ASP A 360 9.44 15.44 -3.44
C ASP A 360 10.76 15.79 -4.14
N LEU A 361 10.75 16.56 -5.22
CA LEU A 361 11.83 16.86 -6.18
C LEU A 361 13.04 17.61 -5.55
N ASP A 362 13.15 17.58 -4.22
CA ASP A 362 14.30 18.02 -3.43
C ASP A 362 14.73 17.01 -2.34
N ARG A 363 13.90 16.02 -1.95
CA ARG A 363 13.97 15.39 -0.62
C ARG A 363 13.38 13.97 -0.58
N MET A 364 14.13 13.04 0.02
CA MET A 364 13.65 11.69 0.39
C MET A 364 13.72 11.54 1.90
N ALA A 365 12.59 11.24 2.56
CA ALA A 365 12.44 11.44 3.99
C ALA A 365 12.10 10.20 4.84
N LYS A 366 12.76 10.04 6.00
CA LYS A 366 12.56 9.02 7.04
C LYS A 366 11.71 9.56 8.20
N LEU A 367 10.87 8.74 8.81
CA LEU A 367 10.24 9.06 10.08
C LEU A 367 11.20 8.69 11.22
N SER A 368 11.61 9.65 12.05
CA SER A 368 12.28 9.36 13.33
C SER A 368 11.23 9.17 14.42
N LEU A 369 11.14 7.98 15.01
CA LEU A 369 10.52 7.86 16.33
C LEU A 369 11.50 8.42 17.36
N PRO A 370 11.04 9.19 18.38
CA PRO A 370 11.88 9.52 19.52
C PRO A 370 12.36 8.24 20.20
N GLN A 371 13.60 8.28 20.71
CA GLN A 371 14.27 7.18 21.40
C GLN A 371 13.49 6.68 22.62
#